data_AF-A0A925HT84-F1
#
_entry.id   AF-A0A925HT84-F1
#
_cell.length_a   1.000
_cell.length_b   1.000
_cell.length_c   1.000
_cell.angle_alpha   90.00
_cell.angle_beta   90.00
_cell.angle_gamma   90.00
#
_symmetry.space_group_name_H-M   'P 1'
#
loop_
_entity.id
_entity.type
_entity.pdbx_description
1 polymer ?
#
loop_
_entity_poly.entity_id
_entity_poly.type
_entity_poly.pdbx_seq_one_letter_code
_entity_poly.pdbx_strand_id
1 'polypeptide(L)'
;MKHTRLRSMLIAGVLATALVGTGCKGKEKAKEPVVQPAADTPQQSTPAPVEISSDDELRNSLKDALKDFPGVNAEVKDGEIILTGTIERARLQVLMLALNSLRPKKITNNLTVK
;
A
#
# COMPACT_ATOMS: atom_id res chain seq x y z
N MET A 1 -13.21 26.69 22.70
CA MET A 1 -13.39 27.93 21.92
C MET A 1 -12.03 28.53 21.60
N LYS A 2 -11.49 28.23 20.41
CA LYS A 2 -10.31 28.93 19.84
C LYS A 2 -10.52 28.94 18.33
N HIS A 3 -11.20 29.98 17.87
CA HIS A 3 -11.37 30.28 16.45
C HIS A 3 -10.10 30.98 15.95
N THR A 4 -9.52 30.49 14.87
CA THR A 4 -8.72 31.34 13.98
C THR A 4 -9.11 31.03 12.55
N ARG A 5 -9.77 32.01 11.94
CA ARG A 5 -10.21 32.06 10.54
C ARG A 5 -9.03 32.49 9.68
N LEU A 6 -8.75 31.78 8.58
CA LEU A 6 -8.14 32.35 7.37
C LEU A 6 -8.41 31.36 6.22
N ARG A 7 -9.45 31.58 5.41
CA ARG A 7 -9.38 32.29 4.12
C ARG A 7 -8.25 31.78 3.22
N SER A 8 -8.56 30.78 2.40
CA SER A 8 -8.17 30.85 0.99
C SER A 8 -9.17 30.06 0.16
N MET A 9 -10.08 30.82 -0.45
CA MET A 9 -10.82 30.46 -1.67
C MET A 9 -9.85 30.52 -2.87
N LEU A 10 -10.35 30.06 -4.03
CA LEU A 10 -9.72 29.95 -5.37
C LEU A 10 -9.04 28.58 -5.52
N ILE A 11 -9.40 27.70 -6.47
CA ILE A 11 -9.45 27.82 -7.94
C ILE A 11 -10.38 26.67 -8.42
N ALA A 12 -11.53 26.86 -9.07
CA ALA A 12 -11.76 27.28 -10.46
C ALA A 12 -11.10 26.39 -11.54
N GLY A 13 -11.78 25.29 -11.92
CA GLY A 13 -12.01 24.97 -13.34
C GLY A 13 -11.20 23.87 -14.00
N VAL A 14 -11.96 23.06 -14.78
CA VAL A 14 -11.55 22.33 -16.01
C VAL A 14 -10.72 21.05 -15.72
N LEU A 15 -11.08 19.84 -16.17
CA LEU A 15 -11.41 19.44 -17.53
C LEU A 15 -12.12 18.07 -17.51
N ALA A 16 -13.23 17.98 -18.24
CA ALA A 16 -13.82 16.72 -18.64
C ALA A 16 -13.05 16.13 -19.83
N THR A 17 -12.70 14.85 -19.75
CA THR A 17 -12.44 14.02 -20.94
C THR A 17 -12.95 12.60 -20.68
N ALA A 18 -14.12 12.34 -21.26
CA ALA A 18 -14.59 11.00 -21.59
C ALA A 18 -13.92 10.51 -22.88
N LEU A 19 -14.20 9.24 -23.25
CA LEU A 19 -13.88 8.49 -24.48
C LEU A 19 -12.63 7.59 -24.31
N VAL A 20 -12.60 6.29 -24.68
CA VAL A 20 -13.48 5.44 -25.49
C VAL A 20 -13.08 3.97 -25.26
N GLY A 21 -14.02 3.03 -25.41
CA GLY A 21 -13.76 1.59 -25.38
C GLY A 21 -12.86 1.10 -26.53
N THR A 22 -12.38 -0.14 -26.52
CA THR A 22 -12.95 -1.23 -27.32
C THR A 22 -12.17 -2.51 -27.02
N GLY A 23 -12.89 -3.64 -26.96
CA GLY A 23 -12.30 -4.96 -26.77
C GLY A 23 -11.65 -5.56 -28.02
N CYS A 24 -10.80 -6.56 -27.79
CA CYS A 24 -10.38 -7.69 -28.65
C CYS A 24 -9.45 -8.55 -27.76
N LYS A 25 -9.84 -9.69 -27.18
CA LYS A 25 -10.11 -11.03 -27.75
C LYS A 25 -8.90 -11.64 -28.49
N GLY A 26 -8.10 -12.48 -27.81
CA GLY A 26 -7.08 -13.28 -28.50
C GLY A 26 -6.06 -14.07 -27.66
N LYS A 27 -6.44 -15.29 -27.28
CA LYS A 27 -5.66 -16.56 -27.29
C LYS A 27 -4.59 -16.88 -26.22
N GLU A 28 -4.96 -17.88 -25.42
CA GLU A 28 -4.11 -18.92 -24.80
C GLU A 28 -3.13 -19.60 -25.78
N LYS A 29 -1.93 -19.97 -25.33
CA LYS A 29 -1.58 -21.35 -24.94
C LYS A 29 -0.11 -21.51 -24.50
N ALA A 30 0.04 -22.35 -23.48
CA ALA A 30 1.25 -22.81 -22.83
C ALA A 30 2.12 -23.78 -23.68
N LYS A 31 3.43 -23.83 -23.42
CA LYS A 31 4.14 -25.02 -22.86
C LYS A 31 5.66 -24.80 -22.76
N GLU A 32 6.21 -25.18 -21.60
CA GLU A 32 7.60 -25.58 -21.35
C GLU A 32 8.08 -26.68 -22.32
N PRO A 33 9.39 -26.73 -22.63
CA PRO A 33 10.27 -27.62 -21.88
C PRO A 33 11.65 -27.04 -21.48
N VAL A 34 12.13 -27.60 -20.38
CA VAL A 34 13.44 -27.51 -19.71
C VAL A 34 14.65 -27.71 -20.65
N VAL A 35 15.75 -26.98 -20.41
CA VAL A 35 17.12 -27.48 -20.08
C VAL A 35 18.09 -26.28 -19.95
N GLN A 36 18.73 -26.15 -18.78
CA GLN A 36 19.85 -25.23 -18.47
C GLN A 36 21.16 -25.78 -19.08
N PRO A 37 22.15 -24.94 -19.47
CA PRO A 37 23.13 -24.49 -18.49
C PRO A 37 23.46 -22.98 -18.58
N ALA A 38 23.87 -22.45 -17.43
CA ALA A 38 24.08 -21.05 -17.10
C ALA A 38 25.00 -20.25 -18.05
N ALA A 39 24.49 -19.09 -18.48
CA ALA A 39 25.22 -17.83 -18.55
C ALA A 39 24.19 -16.68 -18.59
N ASP A 40 24.28 -15.85 -17.55
CA ASP A 40 23.51 -14.68 -17.15
C ASP A 40 22.99 -13.78 -18.30
N THR A 41 21.67 -13.71 -18.49
CA THR A 41 20.88 -12.57 -19.01
C THR A 41 19.40 -12.96 -18.85
N PRO A 42 18.53 -12.21 -18.13
CA PRO A 42 17.68 -11.26 -18.88
C PRO A 42 17.10 -10.04 -18.13
N GLN A 43 16.91 -8.99 -18.93
CA GLN A 43 15.74 -8.11 -18.97
C GLN A 43 15.59 -6.96 -17.94
N GLN A 44 15.76 -5.77 -18.52
CA GLN A 44 15.05 -4.54 -18.17
C GLN A 44 13.61 -4.81 -17.70
N SER A 45 13.28 -4.31 -16.51
CA SER A 45 11.92 -3.99 -16.12
C SER A 45 11.93 -2.54 -15.65
N THR A 46 11.55 -1.68 -16.59
CA THR A 46 10.83 -0.42 -16.44
C THR A 46 10.87 0.22 -15.04
N PRO A 47 11.50 1.39 -14.85
CA PRO A 47 11.25 2.18 -13.65
C PRO A 47 9.76 2.56 -13.69
N ALA A 48 8.95 1.87 -12.89
CA ALA A 48 7.61 2.32 -12.59
C ALA A 48 7.73 3.78 -12.12
N PRO A 49 6.87 4.69 -12.60
CA PRO A 49 6.85 6.06 -12.14
C PRO A 49 6.92 6.05 -10.61
N VAL A 50 7.99 6.62 -10.07
CA VAL A 50 8.10 6.87 -8.63
C VAL A 50 7.10 8.00 -8.36
N GLU A 51 5.81 7.66 -8.36
CA GLU A 51 4.86 8.35 -7.52
C GLU A 51 5.41 8.13 -6.11
N ILE A 52 6.00 9.19 -5.55
CA ILE A 52 6.19 9.27 -4.11
C ILE A 52 4.77 9.37 -3.54
N SER A 53 4.07 8.25 -3.53
CA SER A 53 2.76 8.15 -2.94
C SER A 53 2.97 8.21 -1.44
N SER A 54 2.13 8.96 -0.73
CA SER A 54 2.14 8.94 0.74
C SER A 54 1.97 7.52 1.30
N ASP A 55 1.45 6.60 0.48
CA ASP A 55 1.36 5.18 0.79
C ASP A 55 2.75 4.51 0.89
N ASP A 56 3.73 4.88 0.05
CA ASP A 56 5.09 4.31 0.12
C ASP A 56 5.82 4.70 1.41
N GLU A 57 5.68 5.96 1.85
CA GLU A 57 6.21 6.41 3.14
C GLU A 57 5.54 5.68 4.32
N LEU A 58 4.21 5.51 4.24
CA LEU A 58 3.42 4.71 5.18
C LEU A 58 3.90 3.26 5.23
N ARG A 59 4.09 2.63 4.07
CA ARG A 59 4.54 1.22 3.94
C ARG A 59 5.93 1.02 4.49
N ASN A 60 6.87 1.93 4.23
CA ASN A 60 8.22 1.83 4.76
C ASN A 60 8.24 1.96 6.28
N SER A 61 7.52 2.93 6.83
CA SER A 61 7.46 3.14 8.27
C SER A 61 6.66 2.03 8.98
N LEU A 62 5.66 1.45 8.30
CA LEU A 62 4.92 0.28 8.76
C LEU A 62 5.79 -0.98 8.83
N LYS A 63 6.65 -1.21 7.82
CA LYS A 63 7.63 -2.31 7.84
C LYS A 63 8.56 -2.21 9.05
N ASP A 64 9.03 -1.00 9.36
CA ASP A 64 9.86 -0.78 10.54
C ASP A 64 9.09 -1.05 11.83
N ALA A 65 7.85 -0.58 11.95
CA ALA A 65 7.02 -0.86 13.13
C ALA A 65 6.73 -2.37 13.32
N LEU A 66 6.54 -3.12 12.23
CA LEU A 66 6.19 -4.55 12.29
C LEU A 66 7.35 -5.49 12.63
N LYS A 67 8.62 -5.06 12.50
CA LYS A 67 9.77 -5.91 12.81
C LYS A 67 9.79 -6.40 14.26
N ASP A 68 9.16 -5.63 15.16
CA ASP A 68 9.04 -5.93 16.59
C ASP A 68 7.81 -6.79 16.94
N PHE A 69 6.96 -7.14 15.94
CA PHE A 69 5.72 -7.92 16.11
C PHE A 69 5.70 -9.16 15.19
N PRO A 70 6.50 -10.20 15.50
CA PRO A 70 6.49 -11.44 14.73
C PRO A 70 5.09 -12.08 14.79
N GLY A 71 4.50 -12.36 13.61
CA GLY A 71 3.16 -12.95 13.50
C GLY A 71 2.03 -11.94 13.21
N VAL A 72 2.36 -10.64 13.15
CA VAL A 72 1.47 -9.60 12.62
C VAL A 72 1.90 -9.23 11.21
N ASN A 73 0.92 -9.16 10.31
CA ASN A 73 1.13 -8.69 8.95
C ASN A 73 0.22 -7.48 8.69
N ALA A 74 0.69 -6.54 7.88
CA ALA A 74 -0.07 -5.36 7.52
C ALA A 74 0.02 -5.04 6.03
N GLU A 75 -1.11 -4.64 5.46
CA GLU A 75 -1.21 -4.18 4.08
C GLU A 75 -1.73 -2.75 4.07
N VAL A 76 -1.11 -1.88 3.27
CA VAL A 76 -1.63 -0.52 3.03
C VAL A 76 -2.33 -0.49 1.67
N LYS A 77 -3.57 -0.03 1.67
CA LYS A 77 -4.41 0.16 0.48
C LYS A 77 -5.15 1.49 0.58
N ASP A 78 -4.91 2.40 -0.36
CA ASP A 78 -5.58 3.71 -0.43
C ASP A 78 -5.44 4.57 0.86
N GLY A 79 -4.36 4.36 1.63
CA GLY A 79 -4.16 4.98 2.95
C GLY A 79 -4.91 4.30 4.11
N GLU A 80 -5.51 3.14 3.90
CA GLU A 80 -6.03 2.25 4.94
C GLU A 80 -5.00 1.17 5.28
N ILE A 81 -4.73 0.97 6.57
CA ILE A 81 -3.87 -0.09 7.08
C ILE A 81 -4.74 -1.28 7.50
N ILE A 82 -4.54 -2.43 6.87
CA ILE A 82 -5.25 -3.67 7.14
C ILE A 82 -4.30 -4.61 7.88
N LEU A 83 -4.61 -4.95 9.13
CA LEU A 83 -3.80 -5.81 9.98
C LEU A 83 -4.38 -7.22 10.05
N THR A 84 -3.51 -8.23 9.98
CA THR A 84 -3.88 -9.65 10.05
C THR A 84 -2.84 -10.44 10.83
N GLY A 85 -3.25 -11.57 11.42
CA GLY A 85 -2.36 -12.46 12.14
C GLY A 85 -2.68 -12.58 13.63
N THR A 86 -1.67 -12.85 14.44
CA THR A 86 -1.82 -13.11 15.88
C THR A 86 -0.93 -12.19 16.68
N ILE A 87 -1.44 -11.63 17.79
CA ILE A 87 -0.69 -10.74 18.66
C ILE A 87 -1.04 -10.98 20.13
N GLU A 88 -0.11 -10.71 21.04
CA GLU A 88 -0.38 -10.70 22.48
C GLU A 88 -1.11 -9.41 22.87
N ARG A 89 -2.01 -9.50 23.87
CA ARG A 89 -2.78 -8.33 24.34
C ARG A 89 -1.91 -7.14 24.76
N ALA A 90 -0.76 -7.39 25.39
CA ALA A 90 0.18 -6.35 25.81
C ALA A 90 0.81 -5.63 24.62
N ARG A 91 1.04 -6.34 23.51
CA ARG A 91 1.66 -5.81 22.29
C ARG A 91 0.68 -5.05 21.41
N LEU A 92 -0.61 -5.43 21.42
CA LEU A 92 -1.64 -4.78 20.62
C LEU A 92 -1.73 -3.27 20.88
N GLN A 93 -1.66 -2.84 22.15
CA GLN A 93 -1.73 -1.42 22.50
C GLN A 93 -0.54 -0.64 21.92
N VAL A 94 0.66 -1.20 22.01
CA VAL A 94 1.88 -0.59 21.48
C VAL A 94 1.82 -0.49 19.96
N LEU A 95 1.37 -1.56 19.28
CA LEU A 95 1.18 -1.56 17.83
C LEU A 95 0.17 -0.48 17.41
N MET A 96 -0.99 -0.40 18.05
CA MET A 96 -1.99 0.63 17.74
C MET A 96 -1.44 2.04 17.92
N LEU A 97 -0.61 2.30 18.94
CA LEU A 97 0.02 3.60 19.14
C LEU A 97 1.02 3.94 18.02
N ALA A 98 1.84 2.98 17.62
CA ALA A 98 2.77 3.15 16.50
C ALA A 98 2.03 3.45 15.18
N LEU A 99 0.95 2.70 14.91
CA LEU A 99 0.12 2.88 13.72
C LEU A 99 -0.68 4.18 13.71
N ASN A 100 -1.12 4.68 14.85
CA ASN A 100 -1.77 5.98 14.90
C ASN A 100 -0.80 7.15 14.63
N SER A 101 0.47 6.99 14.98
CA SER A 101 1.52 7.99 14.72
C SER A 101 1.79 8.17 13.22
N LEU A 102 1.54 7.12 12.44
CA LEU A 102 1.61 7.10 10.98
C LEU A 102 0.45 7.85 10.32
N ARG A 103 -0.58 8.26 11.09
CA ARG A 103 -1.78 8.97 10.62
C ARG A 103 -2.42 8.36 9.36
N PRO A 104 -2.71 7.05 9.34
CA PRO A 104 -3.45 6.46 8.23
C PRO A 104 -4.86 7.04 8.17
N LYS A 105 -5.50 6.95 7.01
CA LYS A 105 -6.92 7.34 6.86
C LYS A 105 -7.82 6.42 7.67
N LYS A 106 -7.48 5.13 7.74
CA LYS A 106 -8.24 4.10 8.44
C LYS A 106 -7.35 2.95 8.88
N ILE A 107 -7.71 2.30 9.98
CA ILE A 107 -7.05 1.08 10.47
C ILE A 107 -8.12 0.00 10.61
N THR A 108 -7.94 -1.11 9.91
CA THR A 108 -8.77 -2.31 9.99
C THR A 108 -8.00 -3.40 10.71
N ASN A 109 -8.44 -3.74 11.93
CA ASN A 109 -7.77 -4.70 12.80
C ASN A 109 -8.46 -6.07 12.73
N ASN A 110 -7.84 -7.03 12.02
CA ASN A 110 -8.23 -8.44 12.01
C ASN A 110 -7.20 -9.31 12.77
N LEU A 111 -6.65 -8.80 13.87
CA LEU A 111 -5.70 -9.54 14.70
C LEU A 111 -6.43 -10.42 15.72
N THR A 112 -5.98 -11.66 15.84
CA THR A 112 -6.41 -12.57 16.91
C THR A 112 -5.53 -12.34 18.12
N VAL A 113 -6.14 -11.92 19.23
CA VAL A 113 -5.44 -11.71 20.49
C VAL A 113 -5.29 -13.05 21.22
N LYS A 114 -4.05 -13.44 21.52
CA LYS A 114 -3.74 -14.58 22.41
C LYS A 114 -3.49 -14.12 23.84
#